data_AF-A0A7Y3HI25-F1
#
_entry.id   AF-A0A7Y3HI25-F1
#
_cell.length_a   1.000
_cell.length_b   1.000
_cell.length_c   1.000
_cell.angle_alpha   90.00
_cell.angle_beta   90.00
_cell.angle_gamma   90.00
#
_symmetry.space_group_name_H-M   'P 1'
#
loop_
_entity.id
_entity.type
_entity.pdbx_description
1 polymer ?
#
loop_
_entity_poly.entity_id
_entity_poly.type
_entity_poly.pdbx_seq_one_letter_code
_entity_poly.pdbx_strand_id
1 'polypeptide(L)'
;MPLRSLLRAAFAGACLSLYSTFALAALTVVDIDGIAANGHEGVYDDVLDITWLRDANIAASNQFGLSSGISLGGPSIGSMNWHTAGTFVDAMNALNGGAGYLGVNSWRVPTATPVNGTNFVYGNYATYDGSTDRSYNLTAPPGVYNPTPGTNSLGFIGSELAYHYYNNFQAIPECSGTGTTCVKYNTNIYGLQRAPDPNGYLAFFDNIQTNLVSNAYWTDIAADATDGVAFRTYWGSQTLRQKNYFHHVWVVASGNVAASTVPVPGTVWLFGSALAGLLGYRRSRA
;
A
#
# COMPACT_ATOMS: atom_id res chain seq x y z
N MET A 1 -17.24 -60.52 39.44
CA MET A 1 -16.03 -59.65 39.49
C MET A 1 -14.82 -60.50 39.11
N PRO A 2 -13.86 -60.04 38.28
CA PRO A 2 -13.83 -58.93 37.30
C PRO A 2 -13.68 -59.46 35.85
N LEU A 3 -14.19 -58.81 34.80
CA LEU A 3 -13.76 -57.54 34.16
C LEU A 3 -12.39 -57.64 33.46
N ARG A 4 -12.37 -57.62 32.11
CA ARG A 4 -11.50 -56.73 31.32
C ARG A 4 -11.85 -56.79 29.82
N SER A 5 -12.32 -55.63 29.37
CA SER A 5 -12.59 -55.22 28.00
C SER A 5 -11.30 -55.00 27.21
N LEU A 6 -11.36 -55.26 25.90
CA LEU A 6 -10.46 -54.64 24.93
C LEU A 6 -11.31 -54.12 23.76
N LEU A 7 -11.77 -52.88 23.89
CA LEU A 7 -12.17 -52.07 22.75
C LEU A 7 -10.91 -51.76 21.94
N ARG A 8 -10.85 -52.25 20.70
CA ARG A 8 -9.97 -51.68 19.67
C ARG A 8 -10.75 -50.59 18.95
N ALA A 9 -10.47 -49.33 19.30
CA ALA A 9 -10.94 -48.18 18.55
C ALA A 9 -10.18 -48.11 17.22
N ALA A 10 -10.90 -48.19 16.11
CA ALA A 10 -10.38 -47.88 14.79
C ALA A 10 -10.34 -46.35 14.63
N PHE A 11 -9.14 -45.80 14.42
CA PHE A 11 -8.95 -44.42 13.98
C PHE A 11 -9.37 -44.31 12.52
N ALA A 12 -10.54 -43.72 12.26
CA ALA A 12 -10.94 -43.27 10.93
C ALA A 12 -10.41 -41.84 10.72
N GLY A 13 -9.73 -41.64 9.59
CA GLY A 13 -8.93 -40.46 9.28
C GLY A 13 -9.69 -39.15 9.30
N ALA A 14 -9.11 -38.17 9.98
CA ALA A 14 -9.42 -36.77 9.75
C ALA A 14 -8.84 -36.37 8.39
N CYS A 15 -9.73 -36.13 7.43
CA CYS A 15 -9.41 -35.46 6.18
C CYS A 15 -8.97 -34.03 6.55
N LEU A 16 -7.66 -33.80 6.61
CA LEU A 16 -7.07 -32.50 6.86
C LEU A 16 -7.23 -31.68 5.57
N SER A 17 -8.39 -31.04 5.39
CA SER A 17 -8.57 -30.03 4.37
C SER A 17 -7.60 -28.89 4.69
N LEU A 18 -6.52 -28.80 3.92
CA LEU A 18 -5.65 -27.63 3.85
C LEU A 18 -6.50 -26.45 3.37
N TYR A 19 -7.15 -25.76 4.31
CA TYR A 19 -7.52 -24.38 4.06
C TYR A 19 -6.21 -23.62 3.98
N SER A 20 -5.85 -23.21 2.77
CA SER A 20 -4.84 -22.18 2.53
C SER A 20 -5.18 -21.00 3.44
N THR A 21 -4.46 -20.85 4.54
CA THR A 21 -4.43 -19.59 5.27
C THR A 21 -3.75 -18.63 4.32
N PHE A 22 -4.54 -17.84 3.58
CA PHE A 22 -4.01 -16.62 2.97
C PHE A 22 -3.29 -15.88 4.08
N ALA A 23 -1.98 -15.67 3.94
CA ALA A 23 -1.26 -14.79 4.84
C ALA A 23 -2.01 -13.45 4.78
N LEU A 24 -2.60 -13.04 5.91
CA LEU A 24 -3.20 -11.71 6.01
C LEU A 24 -2.07 -10.71 5.78
N ALA A 25 -2.31 -9.68 4.97
CA ALA A 25 -1.40 -8.55 4.85
C ALA A 25 -1.16 -7.96 6.24
N ALA A 26 0.09 -7.88 6.69
CA ALA A 26 0.43 -7.32 8.00
C ALA A 26 0.96 -5.90 7.81
N LEU A 27 0.06 -4.93 7.97
CA LEU A 27 0.46 -3.53 8.05
C LEU A 27 0.99 -3.22 9.45
N THR A 28 2.16 -2.58 9.50
CA THR A 28 2.81 -2.18 10.75
C THR A 28 3.20 -0.71 10.70
N VAL A 29 2.84 0.06 11.72
CA VAL A 29 3.26 1.47 11.82
C VAL A 29 4.77 1.54 12.04
N VAL A 30 5.42 2.51 11.41
CA VAL A 30 6.87 2.74 11.50
C VAL A 30 7.17 4.21 11.78
N ASP A 31 8.04 4.42 12.78
CA ASP A 31 8.64 5.71 13.12
C ASP A 31 9.86 5.91 12.22
N ILE A 32 9.76 6.83 11.26
CA ILE A 32 10.80 7.02 10.24
C ILE A 32 11.87 7.98 10.74
N ASP A 33 11.50 9.01 11.49
CA ASP A 33 12.44 10.04 11.95
C ASP A 33 13.07 9.73 13.32
N GLY A 34 12.60 8.69 14.00
CA GLY A 34 13.09 8.22 15.30
C GLY A 34 12.56 9.05 16.48
N ILE A 35 11.53 9.88 16.26
CA ILE A 35 10.96 10.80 17.25
C ILE A 35 9.59 10.29 17.70
N ALA A 36 9.55 9.17 18.42
CA ALA A 36 8.32 8.53 18.94
C ALA A 36 7.26 9.44 19.63
N ALA A 37 7.59 10.67 20.03
CA ALA A 37 6.65 11.64 20.58
C ALA A 37 5.63 12.21 19.56
N ASN A 38 5.91 12.20 18.26
CA ASN A 38 5.00 12.67 17.21
C ASN A 38 4.14 11.54 16.59
N GLY A 39 4.40 10.29 16.98
CA GLY A 39 3.68 9.11 16.52
C GLY A 39 4.49 8.30 15.51
N HIS A 40 3.88 8.05 14.35
CA HIS A 40 4.49 7.34 13.22
C HIS A 40 4.29 8.14 11.93
N GLU A 41 5.21 7.98 10.98
CA GLU A 41 5.20 8.68 9.68
C GLU A 41 4.95 7.72 8.52
N GLY A 42 5.15 6.42 8.73
CA GLY A 42 4.95 5.41 7.71
C GLY A 42 4.20 4.18 8.20
N VAL A 43 3.76 3.38 7.25
CA VAL A 43 3.14 2.08 7.50
C VAL A 43 3.79 1.07 6.55
N TYR A 44 4.55 0.14 7.11
CA TYR A 44 5.19 -0.92 6.35
C TYR A 44 4.21 -2.05 6.04
N ASP A 45 4.19 -2.45 4.77
CA ASP A 45 3.44 -3.57 4.20
C ASP A 45 4.40 -4.70 3.86
N ASP A 46 4.30 -5.80 4.62
CA ASP A 46 5.21 -6.93 4.51
C ASP A 46 4.95 -7.84 3.30
N VAL A 47 3.78 -7.73 2.66
CA VAL A 47 3.46 -8.49 1.46
C VAL A 47 3.95 -7.77 0.22
N LEU A 48 3.71 -6.46 0.14
CA LEU A 48 4.20 -5.63 -0.96
C LEU A 48 5.69 -5.28 -0.83
N ASP A 49 6.27 -5.45 0.36
CA ASP A 49 7.62 -5.00 0.72
C ASP A 49 7.82 -3.51 0.42
N ILE A 50 6.90 -2.69 0.95
CA ILE A 50 6.92 -1.22 0.79
C ILE A 50 6.52 -0.53 2.09
N THR A 51 6.97 0.70 2.26
CA THR A 51 6.47 1.60 3.29
C THR A 51 5.57 2.65 2.65
N TRP A 52 4.30 2.65 3.03
CA TRP A 52 3.35 3.71 2.72
C TRP A 52 3.64 4.94 3.58
N LEU A 53 3.62 6.14 2.99
CA LEU A 53 3.57 7.36 3.80
C LEU A 53 2.22 7.43 4.52
N ARG A 54 2.23 7.77 5.81
CA ARG A 54 1.03 7.87 6.64
C ARG A 54 0.01 8.87 6.08
N ASP A 55 0.46 10.05 5.66
CA ASP A 55 -0.39 11.07 5.07
C ASP A 55 -0.62 10.76 3.59
N ALA A 56 -1.79 10.22 3.28
CA ALA A 56 -2.20 9.88 1.92
C ALA A 56 -2.47 11.12 1.04
N ASN A 57 -2.30 12.34 1.53
CA ASN A 57 -2.39 13.58 0.75
C ASN A 57 -1.41 14.66 1.24
N ILE A 58 -0.15 14.26 1.49
CA ILE A 58 0.92 15.17 1.97
C ILE A 58 1.08 16.44 1.12
N ALA A 59 0.77 16.37 -0.19
CA ALA A 59 0.82 17.52 -1.11
C ALA A 59 -0.14 18.67 -0.73
N ALA A 60 -1.19 18.40 0.06
CA ALA A 60 -2.08 19.43 0.56
C ALA A 60 -1.43 20.33 1.63
N SER A 61 -0.48 19.78 2.41
CA SER A 61 0.19 20.48 3.50
C SER A 61 1.65 20.85 3.17
N ASN A 62 2.30 20.12 2.26
CA ASN A 62 3.68 20.35 1.87
C ASN A 62 3.89 20.09 0.37
N GLN A 63 4.22 21.13 -0.38
CA GLN A 63 4.44 21.07 -1.83
C GLN A 63 5.91 20.84 -2.22
N PHE A 64 6.81 20.68 -1.23
CA PHE A 64 8.25 20.46 -1.46
C PHE A 64 8.90 21.50 -2.40
N GLY A 65 8.43 22.75 -2.33
CA GLY A 65 8.97 23.86 -3.12
C GLY A 65 8.37 24.03 -4.53
N LEU A 66 7.43 23.17 -4.95
CA LEU A 66 6.71 23.37 -6.20
C LEU A 66 5.79 24.59 -6.12
N SER A 67 5.93 25.52 -7.07
CA SER A 67 5.13 26.74 -7.15
C SER A 67 3.88 26.63 -8.04
N SER A 68 3.74 25.53 -8.78
CA SER A 68 2.62 25.30 -9.69
C SER A 68 2.39 23.80 -9.94
N GLY A 69 1.26 23.46 -10.56
CA GLY A 69 0.93 22.08 -10.94
C GLY A 69 0.21 21.25 -9.88
N ILE A 70 0.07 21.79 -8.66
CA ILE A 70 -0.68 21.20 -7.54
C ILE A 70 -1.91 22.07 -7.26
N SER A 71 -3.07 21.44 -7.04
CA SER A 71 -4.29 22.13 -6.63
C SER A 71 -4.15 22.61 -5.20
N LEU A 72 -4.36 23.91 -4.97
CA LEU A 72 -4.18 24.55 -3.66
C LEU A 72 -5.50 24.84 -2.93
N GLY A 73 -6.63 24.33 -3.42
CA GLY A 73 -7.92 24.62 -2.80
C GLY A 73 -9.07 23.75 -3.26
N GLY A 74 -10.18 23.86 -2.54
CA GLY A 74 -11.39 23.10 -2.82
C GLY A 74 -11.26 21.60 -2.50
N PRO A 75 -12.20 20.77 -2.98
CA PRO A 75 -12.25 19.35 -2.67
C PRO A 75 -11.09 18.54 -3.28
N SER A 76 -10.28 19.16 -4.15
CA SER A 76 -9.14 18.55 -4.83
C SER A 76 -7.79 19.04 -4.31
N ILE A 77 -7.74 19.73 -3.16
CA ILE A 77 -6.47 20.22 -2.60
C ILE A 77 -5.41 19.11 -2.49
N GLY A 78 -4.18 19.39 -2.90
CA GLY A 78 -3.08 18.43 -2.95
C GLY A 78 -3.07 17.51 -4.18
N SER A 79 -4.13 17.49 -4.99
CA SER A 79 -4.12 16.74 -6.26
C SER A 79 -3.26 17.44 -7.32
N MET A 80 -2.79 16.67 -8.30
CA MET A 80 -1.91 17.15 -9.36
C MET A 80 -2.04 16.29 -10.62
N ASN A 81 -1.53 16.80 -11.75
CA ASN A 81 -1.47 16.02 -12.98
C ASN A 81 -0.38 14.94 -12.93
N TRP A 82 -0.43 13.95 -13.83
CA TRP A 82 0.45 12.80 -13.78
C TRP A 82 1.94 13.16 -13.90
N HIS A 83 2.27 14.16 -14.73
CA HIS A 83 3.66 14.63 -14.86
C HIS A 83 4.12 15.35 -13.59
N THR A 84 3.25 16.17 -13.01
CA THR A 84 3.54 16.84 -11.73
C THR A 84 3.71 15.83 -10.59
N ALA A 85 3.04 14.67 -10.62
CA ALA A 85 3.24 13.62 -9.62
C ALA A 85 4.70 13.13 -9.58
N GLY A 86 5.32 12.94 -10.76
CA GLY A 86 6.74 12.63 -10.85
C GLY A 86 7.62 13.76 -10.30
N THR A 87 7.38 15.00 -10.72
CA THR A 87 8.20 16.14 -10.26
C THR A 87 8.04 16.43 -8.77
N PHE A 88 6.87 16.17 -8.21
CA PHE A 88 6.59 16.29 -6.78
C PHE A 88 7.45 15.33 -5.95
N VAL A 89 7.49 14.06 -6.37
CA VAL A 89 8.32 13.03 -5.73
C VAL A 89 9.82 13.33 -5.92
N ASP A 90 10.24 13.78 -7.11
CA ASP A 90 11.63 14.19 -7.33
C ASP A 90 12.05 15.31 -6.37
N ALA A 91 11.19 16.31 -6.17
CA ALA A 91 11.43 17.39 -5.22
C ALA A 91 11.46 16.90 -3.77
N MET A 92 10.56 15.99 -3.39
CA MET A 92 10.53 15.33 -2.08
C MET A 92 11.84 14.60 -1.78
N ASN A 93 12.40 13.90 -2.78
CA ASN A 93 13.67 13.18 -2.66
C ASN A 93 14.89 14.12 -2.66
N ALA A 94 14.79 15.30 -3.27
CA ALA A 94 15.87 16.28 -3.33
C ALA A 94 16.04 17.13 -2.05
N LEU A 95 15.10 17.04 -1.09
CA LEU A 95 15.16 17.80 0.16
C LEU A 95 16.46 17.59 0.93
N ASN A 96 16.82 18.59 1.75
CA ASN A 96 17.96 18.52 2.67
C ASN A 96 19.28 18.13 1.98
N GLY A 97 19.49 18.61 0.74
CA GLY A 97 20.69 18.28 -0.04
C GLY A 97 20.71 16.85 -0.59
N GLY A 98 19.54 16.26 -0.85
CA GLY A 98 19.39 14.90 -1.37
C GLY A 98 19.24 13.80 -0.31
N ALA A 99 19.15 14.18 0.97
CA ALA A 99 18.76 13.24 2.03
C ALA A 99 17.27 12.88 1.95
N GLY A 100 16.46 13.71 1.29
CA GLY A 100 15.05 13.47 1.06
C GLY A 100 14.16 13.73 2.29
N TYR A 101 12.86 13.56 2.10
CA TYR A 101 11.86 13.77 3.15
C TYR A 101 11.95 12.67 4.21
N LEU A 102 11.99 13.07 5.49
CA LEU A 102 12.22 12.17 6.64
C LEU A 102 13.53 11.36 6.55
N GLY A 103 14.53 11.86 5.81
CA GLY A 103 15.78 11.14 5.58
C GLY A 103 15.67 9.98 4.58
N VAL A 104 14.55 9.89 3.85
CA VAL A 104 14.31 8.92 2.78
C VAL A 104 14.28 9.66 1.44
N ASN A 105 15.13 9.22 0.51
CA ASN A 105 15.28 9.81 -0.83
C ASN A 105 14.89 8.85 -1.97
N SER A 106 14.21 7.76 -1.62
CA SER A 106 13.71 6.73 -2.53
C SER A 106 12.18 6.69 -2.57
N TRP A 107 11.51 7.79 -2.20
CA TRP A 107 10.08 7.93 -2.36
C TRP A 107 9.69 7.82 -3.82
N ARG A 108 8.53 7.22 -4.09
CA ARG A 108 7.97 7.04 -5.44
C ARG A 108 6.44 7.11 -5.43
N VAL A 109 5.90 7.37 -6.61
CA VAL A 109 4.47 7.13 -6.88
C VAL A 109 4.22 5.61 -6.80
N PRO A 110 3.06 5.15 -6.29
CA PRO A 110 2.73 3.73 -6.29
C PRO A 110 2.81 3.11 -7.68
N THR A 111 3.18 1.85 -7.77
CA THR A 111 3.34 1.17 -9.05
C THR A 111 2.18 0.23 -9.38
N ALA A 112 2.07 -0.07 -10.68
CA ALA A 112 1.23 -1.12 -11.20
C ALA A 112 2.01 -1.95 -12.23
N THR A 113 1.71 -3.23 -12.36
CA THR A 113 2.27 -4.12 -13.38
C THR A 113 1.13 -4.86 -14.09
N PRO A 114 1.36 -5.41 -15.29
CA PRO A 114 0.33 -6.18 -15.99
C PRO A 114 -0.10 -7.43 -15.22
N VAL A 115 -1.42 -7.62 -15.06
CA VAL A 115 -2.02 -8.78 -14.37
C VAL A 115 -1.68 -10.10 -15.05
N ASN A 116 -1.43 -10.10 -16.36
CA ASN A 116 -1.03 -11.28 -17.11
C ASN A 116 0.51 -11.48 -17.16
N GLY A 117 1.28 -10.63 -16.50
CA GLY A 117 2.74 -10.65 -16.45
C GLY A 117 3.48 -10.22 -17.73
N THR A 118 2.77 -9.77 -18.77
CA THR A 118 3.39 -9.39 -20.06
C THR A 118 3.04 -7.98 -20.52
N ASN A 119 1.76 -7.68 -20.73
CA ASN A 119 1.30 -6.39 -21.25
C ASN A 119 -0.01 -6.00 -20.57
N PHE A 120 -0.17 -4.72 -20.28
CA PHE A 120 -1.40 -4.20 -19.69
C PHE A 120 -2.61 -4.53 -20.56
N VAL A 121 -3.59 -5.20 -19.97
CA VAL A 121 -4.86 -5.56 -20.57
C VAL A 121 -5.88 -4.55 -20.10
N TYR A 122 -6.17 -3.53 -20.91
CA TYR A 122 -7.22 -2.56 -20.57
C TYR A 122 -8.61 -2.97 -21.08
N GLY A 123 -8.65 -3.97 -21.98
CA GLY A 123 -9.85 -4.50 -22.62
C GLY A 123 -10.54 -3.50 -23.57
N ASN A 124 -11.31 -4.02 -24.53
CA ASN A 124 -12.33 -3.21 -25.24
C ASN A 124 -13.54 -2.93 -24.33
N TYR A 125 -13.71 -3.73 -23.28
CA TYR A 125 -14.79 -3.67 -22.32
C TYR A 125 -14.22 -3.81 -20.90
N ALA A 126 -14.87 -3.16 -19.94
CA ALA A 126 -14.55 -3.31 -18.53
C ALA A 126 -14.84 -4.75 -18.06
N THR A 127 -13.90 -5.37 -17.34
CA THR A 127 -14.16 -6.61 -16.61
C THR A 127 -14.44 -6.34 -15.14
N TYR A 128 -15.03 -7.29 -14.42
CA TYR A 128 -15.47 -7.07 -13.04
C TYR A 128 -14.99 -8.16 -12.07
N ASP A 129 -14.06 -9.01 -12.53
CA ASP A 129 -13.48 -10.14 -11.80
C ASP A 129 -11.97 -9.97 -11.54
N GLY A 130 -11.37 -8.87 -11.98
CA GLY A 130 -9.92 -8.64 -11.88
C GLY A 130 -9.07 -9.32 -12.95
N SER A 131 -9.67 -9.93 -13.97
CA SER A 131 -8.93 -10.57 -15.06
C SER A 131 -8.16 -9.59 -15.98
N THR A 132 -8.37 -8.28 -15.83
CA THR A 132 -7.75 -7.23 -16.64
C THR A 132 -7.22 -6.11 -15.74
N ASP A 133 -6.30 -5.30 -16.28
CA ASP A 133 -5.65 -4.18 -15.58
C ASP A 133 -6.52 -2.91 -15.50
N ARG A 134 -7.78 -3.03 -15.86
CA ARG A 134 -8.76 -1.96 -15.79
C ARG A 134 -9.98 -2.49 -15.07
N SER A 135 -10.71 -1.58 -14.42
CA SER A 135 -11.98 -1.83 -13.75
C SER A 135 -11.80 -2.39 -12.34
N TYR A 136 -12.60 -3.37 -11.91
CA TYR A 136 -12.73 -3.79 -10.51
C TYR A 136 -12.08 -5.17 -10.27
N ASN A 137 -11.86 -5.46 -9.01
CA ASN A 137 -11.41 -6.75 -8.47
C ASN A 137 -10.00 -7.19 -8.89
N LEU A 138 -9.20 -6.31 -9.47
CA LEU A 138 -7.77 -6.52 -9.63
C LEU A 138 -7.14 -6.72 -8.26
N THR A 139 -6.34 -7.78 -8.07
CA THR A 139 -5.77 -8.26 -6.79
C THR A 139 -6.79 -8.73 -5.74
N ALA A 140 -8.10 -8.63 -5.97
CA ALA A 140 -9.10 -8.90 -4.94
C ALA A 140 -9.20 -10.41 -4.63
N PRO A 141 -9.19 -10.80 -3.34
CA PRO A 141 -9.25 -12.20 -2.97
C PRO A 141 -10.63 -12.81 -3.30
N PRO A 142 -10.73 -14.14 -3.44
CA PRO A 142 -12.02 -14.83 -3.51
C PRO A 142 -12.87 -14.52 -2.28
N GLY A 143 -14.14 -14.20 -2.48
CA GLY A 143 -15.04 -13.93 -1.36
C GLY A 143 -16.47 -13.64 -1.79
N VAL A 144 -17.32 -13.28 -0.83
CA VAL A 144 -18.74 -12.95 -1.09
C VAL A 144 -18.90 -11.85 -2.14
N TYR A 145 -17.97 -10.88 -2.14
CA TYR A 145 -17.99 -9.73 -3.05
C TYR A 145 -17.13 -9.90 -4.32
N ASN A 146 -16.47 -11.05 -4.44
CA ASN A 146 -15.74 -11.47 -5.64
C ASN A 146 -15.77 -13.02 -5.72
N PRO A 147 -16.93 -13.63 -6.00
CA PRO A 147 -17.12 -15.07 -5.87
C PRO A 147 -16.39 -15.88 -6.93
N THR A 148 -16.07 -15.24 -8.06
CA THR A 148 -15.39 -15.84 -9.21
C THR A 148 -14.29 -14.90 -9.70
N PRO A 149 -13.16 -14.79 -8.96
CA PRO A 149 -12.06 -13.95 -9.38
C PRO A 149 -11.47 -14.47 -10.70
N GLY A 150 -11.01 -13.55 -11.53
CA GLY A 150 -10.21 -13.87 -12.71
C GLY A 150 -8.94 -14.60 -12.28
N THR A 151 -8.59 -15.67 -12.98
CA THR A 151 -7.47 -16.55 -12.58
C THR A 151 -6.14 -15.81 -12.44
N ASN A 152 -5.91 -14.79 -13.27
CA ASN A 152 -4.68 -13.99 -13.26
C ASN A 152 -4.61 -13.02 -12.08
N SER A 153 -5.74 -12.74 -11.41
CA SER A 153 -5.82 -11.84 -10.25
C SER A 153 -5.49 -12.55 -8.93
N LEU A 154 -5.55 -13.89 -8.90
CA LEU A 154 -5.37 -14.67 -7.68
C LEU A 154 -3.92 -14.60 -7.19
N GLY A 155 -3.71 -13.98 -6.02
CA GLY A 155 -2.36 -13.78 -5.46
C GLY A 155 -1.54 -12.73 -6.22
N PHE A 156 -2.15 -12.00 -7.16
CA PHE A 156 -1.49 -10.92 -7.87
C PHE A 156 -1.30 -9.72 -6.92
N ILE A 157 -0.05 -9.30 -6.75
CA ILE A 157 0.33 -8.16 -5.89
C ILE A 157 0.78 -6.94 -6.72
N GLY A 158 0.66 -7.03 -8.04
CA GLY A 158 1.35 -6.11 -8.93
C GLY A 158 0.72 -4.73 -9.07
N SER A 159 -0.46 -4.47 -8.49
CA SER A 159 -1.03 -3.12 -8.37
C SER A 159 -1.11 -2.75 -6.89
N GLU A 160 -0.20 -1.88 -6.43
CA GLU A 160 -0.05 -1.58 -5.00
C GLU A 160 -1.30 -0.92 -4.43
N LEU A 161 -1.89 0.04 -5.15
CA LEU A 161 -3.13 0.72 -4.72
C LEU A 161 -4.34 -0.23 -4.70
N ALA A 162 -4.45 -1.13 -5.68
CA ALA A 162 -5.52 -2.12 -5.69
C ALA A 162 -5.34 -3.15 -4.56
N TYR A 163 -4.10 -3.61 -4.35
CA TYR A 163 -3.77 -4.53 -3.27
C TYR A 163 -4.11 -3.90 -1.91
N HIS A 164 -3.67 -2.67 -1.69
CA HIS A 164 -3.96 -1.93 -0.47
C HIS A 164 -5.47 -1.80 -0.22
N TYR A 165 -6.25 -1.50 -1.26
CA TYR A 165 -7.69 -1.41 -1.20
C TYR A 165 -8.38 -2.74 -0.85
N TYR A 166 -8.09 -3.81 -1.60
CA TYR A 166 -8.83 -5.07 -1.48
C TYR A 166 -8.30 -6.03 -0.43
N ASN A 167 -6.99 -6.05 -0.19
CA ASN A 167 -6.37 -7.02 0.71
C ASN A 167 -6.14 -6.42 2.10
N ASN A 168 -5.61 -5.19 2.17
CA ASN A 168 -5.29 -4.61 3.46
C ASN A 168 -6.56 -4.07 4.13
N PHE A 169 -7.33 -3.24 3.42
CA PHE A 169 -8.56 -2.66 3.97
C PHE A 169 -9.80 -3.53 3.80
N GLN A 170 -9.71 -4.59 2.98
CA GLN A 170 -10.85 -5.45 2.63
C GLN A 170 -12.04 -4.68 2.06
N ALA A 171 -11.77 -3.56 1.37
CA ALA A 171 -12.79 -2.68 0.86
C ALA A 171 -13.55 -3.34 -0.31
N ILE A 172 -14.86 -3.08 -0.36
CA ILE A 172 -15.77 -3.72 -1.32
C ILE A 172 -15.84 -2.86 -2.58
N PRO A 173 -15.70 -3.41 -3.80
CA PRO A 173 -15.84 -2.65 -5.04
C PRO A 173 -17.29 -2.21 -5.27
N GLU A 174 -17.52 -1.22 -6.14
CA GLU A 174 -18.89 -0.89 -6.58
C GLU A 174 -19.52 -2.04 -7.38
N CYS A 175 -18.72 -2.72 -8.19
CA CYS A 175 -19.15 -3.75 -9.13
C CYS A 175 -18.35 -5.05 -8.93
N SER A 176 -19.02 -6.19 -9.10
CA SER A 176 -18.36 -7.47 -9.41
C SER A 176 -19.09 -8.17 -10.56
N GLY A 177 -18.51 -9.24 -11.09
CA GLY A 177 -19.13 -10.06 -12.13
C GLY A 177 -18.11 -10.72 -13.04
N THR A 178 -18.55 -11.73 -13.79
CA THR A 178 -17.70 -12.40 -14.78
C THR A 178 -17.85 -11.73 -16.15
N GLY A 179 -16.73 -11.59 -16.87
CA GLY A 179 -16.73 -10.96 -18.18
C GLY A 179 -17.18 -9.49 -18.13
N THR A 180 -18.12 -9.10 -19.00
CA THR A 180 -18.48 -7.69 -19.25
C THR A 180 -19.75 -7.21 -18.54
N THR A 181 -20.32 -7.99 -17.62
CA THR A 181 -21.54 -7.61 -16.90
C THR A 181 -21.20 -7.17 -15.48
N CYS A 182 -21.45 -5.90 -15.15
CA CYS A 182 -21.37 -5.43 -13.76
C CYS A 182 -22.66 -5.78 -13.00
N VAL A 183 -22.48 -6.48 -11.89
CA VAL A 183 -23.45 -6.57 -10.79
C VAL A 183 -23.06 -5.50 -9.76
N LYS A 184 -23.89 -4.45 -9.67
CA LYS A 184 -23.65 -3.34 -8.73
C LYS A 184 -24.06 -3.73 -7.31
N TYR A 185 -23.19 -3.40 -6.36
CA TYR A 185 -23.50 -3.45 -4.95
C TYR A 185 -24.23 -2.19 -4.47
N ASN A 186 -24.92 -2.31 -3.33
CA ASN A 186 -25.58 -1.18 -2.70
C ASN A 186 -24.54 -0.11 -2.31
N THR A 187 -24.88 1.16 -2.52
CA THR A 187 -24.03 2.32 -2.16
C THR A 187 -23.66 2.39 -0.68
N ASN A 188 -24.37 1.63 0.16
CA ASN A 188 -24.11 1.55 1.59
C ASN A 188 -23.00 0.58 2.00
N ILE A 189 -22.47 -0.23 1.08
CA ILE A 189 -21.46 -1.25 1.42
C ILE A 189 -20.15 -1.15 0.64
N TYR A 190 -20.09 -0.40 -0.47
CA TYR A 190 -18.86 -0.31 -1.27
C TYR A 190 -18.03 0.94 -0.98
N GLY A 191 -16.77 0.89 -1.43
CA GLY A 191 -15.82 2.01 -1.33
C GLY A 191 -15.03 1.96 -0.03
N LEU A 192 -13.89 2.64 -0.04
CA LEU A 192 -12.99 2.64 1.11
C LEU A 192 -13.63 3.26 2.36
N GLN A 193 -14.51 4.24 2.17
CA GLN A 193 -15.29 4.89 3.23
C GLN A 193 -16.21 3.94 4.03
N ARG A 194 -16.47 2.75 3.49
CA ARG A 194 -17.36 1.72 4.06
C ARG A 194 -16.64 0.38 4.17
N ALA A 195 -15.31 0.38 4.08
CA ALA A 195 -14.53 -0.83 4.18
C ALA A 195 -14.79 -1.50 5.55
N PRO A 196 -14.98 -2.82 5.59
CA PRO A 196 -15.08 -3.56 6.83
C PRO A 196 -13.84 -3.39 7.73
N ASP A 197 -12.65 -3.31 7.11
CA ASP A 197 -11.34 -3.11 7.77
C ASP A 197 -11.22 -3.83 9.13
N PRO A 198 -11.32 -5.18 9.15
CA PRO A 198 -11.40 -5.92 10.40
C PRO A 198 -10.14 -5.81 11.27
N ASN A 199 -9.01 -5.39 10.69
CA ASN A 199 -7.75 -5.18 11.39
C ASN A 199 -7.56 -3.72 11.85
N GLY A 200 -8.45 -2.80 11.47
CA GLY A 200 -8.38 -1.39 11.84
C GLY A 200 -7.24 -0.63 11.18
N TYR A 201 -6.76 -1.07 10.02
CA TYR A 201 -5.61 -0.48 9.34
C TYR A 201 -5.88 0.91 8.77
N LEU A 202 -7.14 1.27 8.51
CA LEU A 202 -7.48 2.63 8.09
C LEU A 202 -7.07 3.66 9.14
N ALA A 203 -7.05 3.30 10.42
CA ALA A 203 -6.64 4.18 11.50
C ALA A 203 -5.13 4.49 11.50
N PHE A 204 -4.32 3.79 10.70
CA PHE A 204 -2.89 4.05 10.57
C PHE A 204 -2.58 5.20 9.59
N PHE A 205 -3.58 5.69 8.87
CA PHE A 205 -3.38 6.63 7.78
C PHE A 205 -4.22 7.90 7.95
N ASP A 206 -3.66 9.01 7.49
CA ASP A 206 -4.31 10.31 7.50
C ASP A 206 -4.66 10.75 6.08
N ASN A 207 -5.68 11.62 5.98
CA ASN A 207 -6.08 12.30 4.73
C ASN A 207 -6.33 11.37 3.53
N ILE A 208 -6.80 10.15 3.75
CA ILE A 208 -7.19 9.27 2.65
C ILE A 208 -8.38 9.89 1.91
N GLN A 209 -8.23 10.03 0.59
CA GLN A 209 -9.22 10.65 -0.27
C GLN A 209 -10.28 9.61 -0.62
N THR A 210 -11.47 9.74 -0.06
CA THR A 210 -12.58 8.77 -0.20
C THR A 210 -13.89 9.42 -0.63
N ASN A 211 -13.88 10.69 -1.06
CA ASN A 211 -15.12 11.38 -1.43
C ASN A 211 -15.42 11.24 -2.94
N LEU A 212 -16.68 11.43 -3.35
CA LEU A 212 -17.11 11.25 -4.75
C LEU A 212 -16.35 12.11 -5.78
N VAL A 213 -15.84 13.26 -5.37
CA VAL A 213 -15.24 14.27 -6.26
C VAL A 213 -13.73 14.07 -6.39
N SER A 214 -13.06 13.71 -5.30
CA SER A 214 -11.62 13.49 -5.20
C SER A 214 -11.35 12.21 -4.42
N ASN A 215 -11.05 11.15 -5.16
CA ASN A 215 -10.80 9.80 -4.65
C ASN A 215 -9.79 9.01 -5.48
N ALA A 216 -9.14 9.68 -6.43
CA ALA A 216 -8.27 9.03 -7.38
C ALA A 216 -6.81 9.27 -6.99
N TYR A 217 -6.01 8.22 -7.11
CA TYR A 217 -4.58 8.21 -6.87
C TYR A 217 -3.85 7.77 -8.12
N TRP A 218 -2.82 8.51 -8.51
CA TRP A 218 -1.96 8.14 -9.62
C TRP A 218 -1.08 6.93 -9.29
N THR A 219 -0.80 6.14 -10.31
CA THR A 219 0.35 5.22 -10.33
C THR A 219 1.46 5.79 -11.20
N ASP A 220 2.67 5.23 -11.09
CA ASP A 220 3.82 5.56 -11.94
C ASP A 220 3.70 5.07 -13.38
N ILE A 221 2.58 4.41 -13.73
CA ILE A 221 2.38 3.82 -15.05
C ILE A 221 1.72 4.80 -16.01
N ALA A 222 2.42 5.07 -17.11
CA ALA A 222 1.87 5.60 -18.33
C ALA A 222 1.26 4.46 -19.17
N ALA A 223 -0.06 4.49 -19.38
CA ALA A 223 -0.72 3.52 -20.26
C ALA A 223 -0.41 3.80 -21.74
N ASP A 224 -0.38 5.08 -22.10
CA ASP A 224 0.05 5.56 -23.42
C ASP A 224 0.59 6.99 -23.35
N ALA A 225 0.69 7.67 -24.50
CA ALA A 225 1.18 9.05 -24.59
C ALA A 225 0.28 10.06 -23.85
N THR A 226 -1.02 9.77 -23.75
CA THR A 226 -2.06 10.67 -23.22
C THR A 226 -2.62 10.23 -21.88
N ASP A 227 -2.67 8.93 -21.60
CA ASP A 227 -3.31 8.35 -20.43
C ASP A 227 -2.29 7.74 -19.46
N GLY A 228 -2.55 7.93 -18.17
CA GLY A 228 -1.91 7.24 -17.05
C GLY A 228 -2.89 6.31 -16.34
N VAL A 229 -2.34 5.40 -15.53
CA VAL A 229 -3.15 4.50 -14.70
C VAL A 229 -3.38 5.17 -13.34
N ALA A 230 -4.64 5.19 -12.90
CA ALA A 230 -5.04 5.68 -11.59
C ALA A 230 -5.95 4.66 -10.90
N PHE A 231 -5.96 4.68 -9.57
CA PHE A 231 -6.88 3.89 -8.76
C PHE A 231 -7.88 4.80 -8.05
N ARG A 232 -9.16 4.44 -8.07
CA ARG A 232 -10.25 5.19 -7.45
C ARG A 232 -10.75 4.48 -6.20
N THR A 233 -10.48 5.05 -5.03
CA THR A 233 -10.82 4.46 -3.72
C THR A 233 -12.31 4.54 -3.39
N TYR A 234 -13.07 5.48 -3.98
CA TYR A 234 -14.52 5.55 -3.74
C TYR A 234 -15.26 4.34 -4.35
N TRP A 235 -14.78 3.87 -5.50
CA TRP A 235 -15.40 2.77 -6.24
C TRP A 235 -14.61 1.46 -6.13
N GLY A 236 -13.35 1.52 -5.72
CA GLY A 236 -12.41 0.40 -5.82
C GLY A 236 -12.19 0.02 -7.27
N SER A 237 -11.65 0.91 -8.10
CA SER A 237 -11.37 0.55 -9.51
C SER A 237 -10.08 1.16 -10.03
N GLN A 238 -9.31 0.35 -10.75
CA GLN A 238 -8.20 0.82 -11.57
C GLN A 238 -8.74 1.35 -12.90
N THR A 239 -8.22 2.47 -13.39
CA THR A 239 -8.78 3.12 -14.57
C THR A 239 -7.73 3.91 -15.34
N LEU A 240 -8.02 4.15 -16.61
CA LEU A 240 -7.24 5.03 -17.46
C LEU A 240 -7.76 6.47 -17.30
N ARG A 241 -6.82 7.40 -17.15
CA ARG A 241 -7.10 8.82 -16.96
C ARG A 241 -6.12 9.64 -17.78
N GLN A 242 -6.63 10.70 -18.38
CA GLN A 242 -5.80 11.64 -19.09
C GLN A 242 -4.76 12.23 -18.13
N LYS A 243 -3.50 12.27 -18.55
CA LYS A 243 -2.37 12.71 -17.73
C LYS A 243 -2.48 14.17 -17.28
N ASN A 244 -3.38 14.96 -17.84
CA ASN A 244 -3.68 16.34 -17.44
C ASN A 244 -4.73 16.44 -16.33
N TYR A 245 -5.43 15.36 -15.98
CA TYR A 245 -6.41 15.35 -14.89
C TYR A 245 -5.70 15.42 -13.53
N PHE A 246 -6.38 15.98 -12.54
CA PHE A 246 -5.81 16.18 -11.21
C PHE A 246 -6.23 15.03 -10.29
N HIS A 247 -5.27 14.21 -9.88
CA HIS A 247 -5.42 13.12 -8.92
C HIS A 247 -4.33 13.20 -7.84
N HIS A 248 -4.53 12.53 -6.72
CA HIS A 248 -3.60 12.57 -5.60
C HIS A 248 -2.44 11.58 -5.80
N VAL A 249 -1.43 11.68 -4.95
CA VAL A 249 -0.30 10.76 -4.91
C VAL A 249 -0.14 10.27 -3.48
N TRP A 250 -0.36 8.97 -3.27
CA TRP A 250 -0.09 8.34 -1.98
C TRP A 250 1.32 7.78 -2.04
N VAL A 251 2.29 8.55 -1.57
CA VAL A 251 3.70 8.25 -1.79
C VAL A 251 4.11 6.98 -1.03
N VAL A 252 4.96 6.15 -1.64
CA VAL A 252 5.50 4.93 -1.05
C VAL A 252 7.02 4.89 -1.22
N ALA A 253 7.71 4.11 -0.39
CA ALA A 253 9.10 3.76 -0.57
C ALA A 253 9.26 2.23 -0.56
N SER A 254 10.29 1.72 -1.22
CA SER A 254 10.51 0.27 -1.26
C SER A 254 11.15 -0.21 0.05
N GLY A 255 10.73 -1.37 0.54
CA GLY A 255 11.16 -1.96 1.80
C GLY A 255 10.67 -1.22 3.05
N ASN A 256 11.13 -1.69 4.21
CA ASN A 256 10.94 -1.02 5.50
C ASN A 256 11.99 0.07 5.69
N VAL A 257 11.63 1.33 5.41
CA VAL A 257 12.58 2.46 5.45
C VAL A 257 13.01 2.85 6.86
N ALA A 258 12.21 2.55 7.88
CA ALA A 258 12.56 2.79 9.29
C ALA A 258 13.60 1.81 9.84
N ALA A 259 13.79 0.65 9.20
CA ALA A 259 14.86 -0.29 9.60
C ALA A 259 16.27 0.30 9.39
N SER A 260 16.41 1.35 8.59
CA SER A 260 17.68 2.02 8.33
C SER A 260 18.09 3.05 9.39
N THR A 261 17.16 3.50 10.25
CA THR A 261 17.42 4.55 11.25
C THR A 261 17.80 4.02 12.63
N VAL A 262 18.05 2.70 12.79
CA VAL A 262 18.44 2.09 14.07
C VAL A 262 19.58 2.90 14.69
N PRO A 263 19.34 3.60 15.82
CA PRO A 263 20.39 4.28 16.53
C PRO A 263 21.45 3.26 16.89
N VAL A 264 22.72 3.57 16.58
CA VAL A 264 23.84 2.69 16.92
C VAL A 264 23.66 2.29 18.40
N PRO A 265 23.50 0.99 18.71
CA PRO A 265 23.12 0.58 20.05
C PRO A 265 24.01 1.24 21.08
N GLY A 266 23.46 1.68 22.21
CA GLY A 266 24.24 2.31 23.28
C GLY A 266 25.48 1.50 23.69
N THR A 267 25.48 0.18 23.43
CA THR A 267 26.64 -0.71 23.55
C THR A 267 27.83 -0.28 22.69
N VAL A 268 27.65 0.21 21.46
CA VAL A 268 28.75 0.71 20.63
C VAL A 268 29.37 1.98 21.23
N TRP A 269 28.56 2.86 21.80
CA TRP A 269 29.07 4.01 22.57
C TRP A 269 29.76 3.57 23.87
N LEU A 270 29.23 2.56 24.54
CA LEU A 270 29.83 1.97 25.74
C LEU A 270 31.19 1.31 25.43
N PHE A 271 31.28 0.54 24.34
CA PHE A 271 32.52 -0.10 23.89
C PHE A 271 33.52 0.93 23.37
N GLY A 272 33.06 1.93 22.61
CA GLY A 272 33.91 3.03 22.12
C GLY A 272 34.51 3.85 23.25
N SER A 273 33.70 4.23 24.24
CA SER A 273 34.16 4.99 25.41
C SER A 273 35.05 4.16 26.35
N ALA A 274 34.72 2.89 26.58
CA ALA A 274 35.57 1.98 27.36
C ALA A 274 36.93 1.75 26.70
N LEU A 275 36.97 1.57 25.37
CA LEU A 275 38.22 1.39 24.63
C LEU A 275 39.06 2.68 24.63
N ALA A 276 38.45 3.84 24.43
CA ALA A 276 39.14 5.13 24.54
C ALA A 276 39.70 5.36 25.95
N GLY A 277 38.94 5.00 27.00
CA GLY A 277 39.39 5.02 28.38
C GLY A 277 40.60 4.11 28.64
N LEU A 278 40.59 2.89 28.09
CA LEU A 278 41.70 1.94 28.22
C LEU A 278 42.98 2.42 27.50
N LEU A 279 42.82 3.00 26.31
CA LEU A 279 43.94 3.57 25.54
C LEU A 279 44.52 4.82 26.22
N GLY A 280 43.67 5.65 26.81
CA GLY A 280 44.08 6.79 27.63
C GLY A 280 44.85 6.36 28.89
N TYR A 281 44.38 5.32 29.58
CA TYR A 281 45.04 4.76 30.76
C TYR A 281 46.42 4.18 30.47
N ARG A 282 46.63 3.59 29.30
CA ARG A 282 47.92 3.02 28.91
C ARG A 282 48.98 4.11 28.60
N ARG A 283 48.55 5.28 28.13
CA ARG A 283 49.45 6.42 27.85
C ARG A 283 49.91 7.17 29.10
N SER A 284 49.21 7.07 30.23
CA SER A 284 49.64 7.73 31.48
C SER A 284 50.62 6.90 32.31
N ARG A 285 50.94 5.68 31.87
CA ARG A 285 51.86 4.74 32.56
C ARG A 285 53.14 4.43 31.78
N ALA A 286 53.34 5.03 30.62
CA ALA A 286 54.60 5.03 29.87
C ALA A 286 55.25 6.41 30.02
#